data_AF-W0VAT3-F1
#
_entry.id   AF-W0VAT3-F1
#
_cell.length_a   1.000
_cell.length_b   1.000
_cell.length_c   1.000
_cell.angle_alpha   90.00
_cell.angle_beta   90.00
_cell.angle_gamma   90.00
#
_symmetry.space_group_name_H-M   'P 1'
#
loop_
_entity.id
_entity.type
_entity.pdbx_description
1 polymer ?
#
loop_
_entity_poly.entity_id
_entity_poly.type
_entity_poly.pdbx_seq_one_letter_code
_entity_poly.pdbx_strand_id
1 'polypeptide(L)'
;MRDYTERDAAFIKELKAIAECGAGKKSPDPRYAPSLEALLLTVKKGLSFAEMLKRMAEGKEKGLWEPWMTTFGIEIRAVNYAPGGPRNACLVLDLGAAAPAHAMFAKAGVQNWRSLAADDCAVVRTEKATETSPLKVFAVFYLDPAEK
;
A
#
# COMPACT_ATOMS: atom_id res chain seq x y z
N MET A 1 24.60 9.76 18.06
CA MET A 1 23.42 9.25 18.78
C MET A 1 22.24 10.06 18.26
N ARG A 2 21.28 9.46 17.53
CA ARG A 2 20.10 10.19 17.02
C ARG A 2 19.14 10.39 18.19
N ASP A 3 18.77 11.63 18.49
CA ASP A 3 17.72 11.93 19.45
C ASP A 3 16.40 11.36 18.94
N TYR A 4 15.92 10.31 19.62
CA TYR A 4 14.61 9.73 19.36
C TYR A 4 13.55 10.66 19.95
N THR A 5 12.68 11.18 19.09
CA THR A 5 11.60 12.07 19.53
C THR A 5 10.41 11.27 20.06
N GLU A 6 9.52 11.89 20.84
CA GLU A 6 8.29 11.25 21.32
C GLU A 6 7.41 10.72 20.16
N ARG A 7 7.49 11.36 18.99
CA ARG A 7 6.80 10.91 17.77
C ARG A 7 7.34 9.57 17.27
N ASP A 8 8.65 9.37 17.36
CA ASP A 8 9.28 8.10 16.96
C ASP A 8 8.89 6.98 17.93
N ALA A 9 8.80 7.27 19.23
CA ALA A 9 8.36 6.29 20.23
C ALA A 9 6.89 5.86 20.01
N ALA A 10 6.00 6.81 19.71
CA ALA A 10 4.60 6.52 19.39
C ALA A 10 4.48 5.67 18.10
N PHE A 11 5.24 6.02 17.07
CA PHE A 11 5.26 5.28 15.81
C PHE A 11 5.82 3.86 15.97
N ILE A 12 6.90 3.68 16.72
CA ILE A 12 7.45 2.35 17.02
C ILE A 12 6.45 1.49 17.79
N LYS A 13 5.72 2.09 18.74
CA LYS A 13 4.66 1.40 19.48
C LYS A 13 3.51 0.96 18.56
N GLU A 14 3.08 1.84 17.64
CA GLU A 14 2.09 1.51 16.61
C GLU A 14 2.54 0.32 15.75
N LEU A 15 3.77 0.34 15.24
CA LEU A 15 4.32 -0.74 14.41
C LEU A 15 4.41 -2.08 15.17
N LYS A 16 4.77 -2.06 16.45
CA LYS A 16 4.76 -3.27 17.29
C LYS A 16 3.34 -3.82 17.44
N ALA A 17 2.36 -2.96 17.71
CA ALA A 17 0.96 -3.38 17.81
C ALA A 17 0.45 -3.98 16.49
N ILE A 18 0.84 -3.39 15.34
CA ILE A 18 0.53 -3.94 14.01
C ILE A 18 1.15 -5.33 13.83
N ALA A 19 2.41 -5.51 14.23
CA ALA A 19 3.10 -6.79 14.15
C ALA A 19 2.46 -7.86 15.04
N GLU A 20 2.02 -7.49 16.25
CA GLU A 20 1.31 -8.37 17.20
C GLU A 20 -0.09 -8.77 16.70
N CYS A 21 -0.80 -7.83 16.06
CA CYS A 21 -2.11 -8.08 15.48
C CYS A 21 -2.04 -9.05 14.28
N GLY A 22 -0.93 -9.06 13.53
CA GLY A 22 -0.75 -9.89 12.34
C GLY A 22 -1.44 -9.32 11.09
N ALA A 23 -0.85 -9.59 9.93
CA ALA A 23 -1.36 -9.20 8.61
C ALA A 23 -2.26 -10.28 8.00
N GLY A 24 -2.99 -9.96 6.93
CA GLY A 24 -3.67 -10.96 6.09
C GLY A 24 -4.94 -11.54 6.69
N LYS A 25 -5.63 -10.77 7.55
CA LYS A 25 -6.91 -11.21 8.11
C LYS A 25 -8.06 -11.09 7.13
N LYS A 26 -7.89 -10.31 6.06
CA LYS A 26 -8.89 -10.02 5.03
C LYS A 26 -8.30 -10.22 3.63
N SER A 27 -9.02 -9.78 2.59
CA SER A 27 -8.59 -9.96 1.20
C SER A 27 -7.37 -9.09 0.87
N PRO A 28 -6.25 -9.68 0.41
CA PRO A 28 -5.06 -8.93 0.01
C PRO A 28 -5.18 -8.23 -1.34
N ASP A 29 -6.33 -8.36 -2.00
CA ASP A 29 -6.58 -7.68 -3.27
C ASP A 29 -6.91 -6.20 -3.03
N PRO A 30 -6.08 -5.28 -3.54
CA PRO A 30 -6.23 -3.87 -3.25
C PRO A 30 -7.51 -3.26 -3.84
N ARG A 31 -8.18 -3.93 -4.79
CA ARG A 31 -9.47 -3.46 -5.36
C ARG A 31 -10.62 -3.56 -4.36
N TYR A 32 -10.51 -4.46 -3.39
CA TYR A 32 -11.57 -4.79 -2.46
C TYR A 32 -11.22 -4.52 -1.00
N ALA A 33 -9.97 -4.13 -0.72
CA ALA A 33 -9.50 -3.76 0.61
C ALA A 33 -10.20 -2.50 1.13
N PRO A 34 -11.08 -2.59 2.16
CA PRO A 34 -11.76 -1.42 2.72
C PRO A 34 -10.78 -0.39 3.29
N SER A 35 -9.62 -0.84 3.80
CA SER A 35 -8.55 0.06 4.25
C SER A 35 -8.04 1.01 3.17
N LEU A 36 -8.22 0.67 1.89
CA LEU A 36 -7.74 1.46 0.75
C LEU A 36 -8.85 2.33 0.14
N GLU A 37 -10.06 2.37 0.69
CA GLU A 37 -11.21 3.08 0.10
C GLU A 37 -10.88 4.55 -0.26
N ALA A 38 -10.25 5.29 0.66
CA ALA A 38 -9.84 6.67 0.41
C ALA A 38 -8.86 6.80 -0.79
N LEU A 39 -7.98 5.82 -0.96
CA LEU A 39 -7.05 5.76 -2.10
C LEU A 39 -7.79 5.36 -3.39
N LEU A 40 -8.67 4.36 -3.31
CA LEU A 40 -9.44 3.83 -4.43
C LEU A 40 -10.33 4.88 -5.11
N LEU A 41 -10.85 5.84 -4.33
CA LEU A 41 -11.65 6.97 -4.82
C LEU A 41 -10.83 8.07 -5.50
N THR A 42 -9.50 8.03 -5.43
CA THR A 42 -8.65 9.05 -6.06
C THR A 42 -8.76 9.00 -7.58
N VAL A 43 -9.09 10.12 -8.21
CA VAL A 43 -9.25 10.22 -9.67
C VAL A 43 -8.03 10.86 -10.31
N LYS A 44 -7.50 10.21 -11.36
CA LYS A 44 -6.43 10.74 -12.20
C LYS A 44 -6.76 10.49 -13.66
N LYS A 45 -6.60 11.53 -14.51
CA LYS A 45 -6.89 11.45 -15.95
C LYS A 45 -8.29 10.88 -16.28
N GLY A 46 -9.28 11.19 -15.44
CA GLY A 46 -10.66 10.73 -15.62
C GLY A 46 -10.94 9.29 -15.18
N LEU A 47 -9.97 8.57 -14.59
CA LEU A 47 -10.15 7.23 -14.05
C LEU A 47 -9.90 7.24 -12.53
N SER A 48 -10.73 6.52 -11.77
CA SER A 48 -10.47 6.26 -10.36
C SER A 48 -9.32 5.25 -10.21
N PHE A 49 -8.64 5.27 -9.08
CA PHE A 49 -7.58 4.30 -8.80
C PHE A 49 -8.12 2.86 -8.81
N ALA A 50 -9.34 2.64 -8.32
CA ALA A 50 -10.01 1.35 -8.41
C ALA A 50 -10.18 0.87 -9.87
N GLU A 51 -10.64 1.75 -10.75
CA GLU A 51 -10.81 1.45 -12.18
C GLU A 51 -9.46 1.19 -12.87
N MET A 52 -8.41 1.90 -12.46
CA MET A 52 -7.06 1.65 -12.96
C MET A 52 -6.54 0.27 -12.53
N LEU A 53 -6.68 -0.10 -11.25
CA LEU A 53 -6.30 -1.43 -10.75
C LEU A 53 -7.06 -2.55 -11.48
N LYS A 54 -8.35 -2.34 -11.77
CA LYS A 54 -9.14 -3.28 -12.56
C LYS A 54 -8.59 -3.46 -13.97
N ARG A 55 -8.32 -2.36 -14.70
CA ARG A 55 -7.76 -2.40 -16.06
C ARG A 55 -6.35 -2.99 -16.11
N MET A 56 -5.56 -2.77 -15.05
CA MET A 56 -4.25 -3.41 -14.86
C MET A 56 -4.40 -4.92 -14.77
N ALA A 57 -5.29 -5.42 -13.90
CA ALA A 57 -5.54 -6.86 -13.70
C ALA A 57 -6.04 -7.54 -14.99
N GLU A 58 -6.93 -6.87 -15.72
CA GLU A 58 -7.46 -7.32 -17.02
C GLU A 58 -6.42 -7.27 -18.16
N GLY A 59 -5.25 -6.69 -17.92
CA GLY A 59 -4.18 -6.58 -18.92
C GLY A 59 -4.46 -5.64 -20.09
N LYS A 60 -5.52 -4.82 -20.01
CA LYS A 60 -5.97 -3.94 -21.09
C LYS A 60 -5.04 -2.77 -21.35
N GLU A 61 -4.35 -2.27 -20.32
CA GLU A 61 -3.48 -1.10 -20.45
C GLU A 61 -2.10 -1.35 -19.82
N LYS A 62 -1.03 -1.25 -20.63
CA LYS A 62 0.36 -1.36 -20.17
C LYS A 62 0.90 -0.06 -19.55
N GLY A 63 0.25 1.07 -19.84
CA GLY A 63 0.72 2.42 -19.44
C GLY A 63 0.15 2.95 -18.13
N LEU A 64 -0.72 2.20 -17.42
CA LEU A 64 -1.30 2.66 -16.15
C LEU A 64 -0.35 2.55 -14.96
N TRP A 65 0.80 1.88 -15.13
CA TRP A 65 1.86 1.77 -14.13
C TRP A 65 2.64 3.09 -14.04
N GLU A 66 1.98 4.12 -13.54
CA GLU A 66 2.50 5.48 -13.62
C GLU A 66 3.25 5.88 -12.33
N PRO A 67 4.29 6.72 -12.44
CA PRO A 67 5.01 7.26 -11.29
C PRO A 67 4.14 8.00 -10.26
N TRP A 68 2.93 8.46 -10.63
CA TRP A 68 2.07 9.21 -9.72
C TRP A 68 1.61 8.38 -8.51
N MET A 69 1.60 7.05 -8.59
CA MET A 69 1.21 6.20 -7.43
C MET A 69 2.12 6.47 -6.21
N THR A 70 3.37 6.86 -6.46
CA THR A 70 4.32 7.26 -5.41
C THR A 70 3.89 8.50 -4.63
N THR A 71 3.05 9.39 -5.18
CA THR A 71 2.50 10.53 -4.42
C THR A 71 1.61 10.09 -3.27
N PHE A 72 1.14 8.85 -3.31
CA PHE A 72 0.35 8.22 -2.26
C PHE A 72 1.14 7.16 -1.51
N GLY A 73 2.46 7.09 -1.69
CA GLY A 73 3.30 6.08 -1.05
C GLY A 73 3.07 4.68 -1.58
N ILE A 74 2.47 4.52 -2.76
CA ILE A 74 2.29 3.22 -3.40
C ILE A 74 3.44 2.98 -4.38
N GLU A 75 4.09 1.83 -4.24
CA GLU A 75 5.15 1.37 -5.13
C GLU A 75 4.76 0.02 -5.74
N ILE A 76 5.06 -0.16 -7.03
CA ILE A 76 4.89 -1.42 -7.73
C ILE A 76 6.22 -2.16 -7.67
N ARG A 77 6.24 -3.34 -7.02
CA ARG A 77 7.47 -4.12 -6.84
C ARG A 77 7.64 -5.25 -7.84
N ALA A 78 6.54 -5.78 -8.37
CA ALA A 78 6.58 -6.80 -9.39
C ALA A 78 5.30 -6.73 -10.22
N VAL A 79 5.42 -6.99 -11.52
CA VAL A 79 4.29 -7.14 -12.45
C VAL A 79 4.58 -8.35 -13.34
N ASN A 80 3.61 -9.25 -13.47
CA ASN A 80 3.68 -10.29 -14.50
C ASN A 80 3.04 -9.79 -15.79
N TYR A 81 3.82 -9.81 -16.86
CA TYR A 81 3.42 -9.36 -18.20
C TYR A 81 3.11 -10.52 -19.16
N ALA A 82 2.73 -11.70 -18.65
CA ALA A 82 2.39 -12.86 -19.46
C ALA A 82 1.54 -12.48 -20.70
N PRO A 83 2.03 -12.73 -21.93
CA PRO A 83 1.31 -12.37 -23.15
C PRO A 83 -0.05 -13.09 -23.21
N GLY A 84 -1.14 -12.33 -23.28
CA GLY A 84 -2.50 -12.87 -23.39
C GLY A 84 -3.09 -13.46 -22.10
N GLY A 85 -2.38 -13.34 -20.97
CA GLY A 85 -2.82 -13.85 -19.67
C GLY A 85 -3.29 -12.76 -18.70
N PRO A 86 -4.02 -13.14 -17.64
CA PRO A 86 -4.34 -12.26 -16.53
C PRO A 86 -3.06 -11.66 -15.91
N ARG A 87 -3.02 -10.35 -15.64
CA ARG A 87 -1.83 -9.71 -15.05
C ARG A 87 -1.94 -9.65 -13.55
N ASN A 88 -0.95 -10.20 -12.84
CA ASN A 88 -0.81 -9.98 -11.42
C ASN A 88 0.27 -8.93 -11.11
N ALA A 89 0.11 -8.23 -10.00
CA ALA A 89 1.08 -7.25 -9.53
C ALA A 89 1.23 -7.27 -8.02
N CYS A 90 2.45 -7.02 -7.57
CA CYS A 90 2.79 -6.79 -6.17
C CYS A 90 2.86 -5.28 -5.96
N LEU A 91 1.92 -4.76 -5.20
CA LEU A 91 1.81 -3.36 -4.81
C LEU A 91 2.20 -3.25 -3.33
N VAL A 92 2.96 -2.23 -2.97
CA VAL A 92 3.25 -1.95 -1.57
C VAL A 92 2.80 -0.54 -1.21
N LEU A 93 2.19 -0.40 -0.03
CA LEU A 93 1.83 0.88 0.56
C LEU A 93 2.81 1.18 1.70
N ASP A 94 3.51 2.31 1.60
CA ASP A 94 4.38 2.81 2.67
C ASP A 94 3.57 3.08 3.95
N LEU A 95 3.97 2.44 5.05
CA LEU A 95 3.41 2.61 6.38
C LEU A 95 4.34 3.46 7.27
N GLY A 96 5.40 4.04 6.72
CA GLY A 96 6.35 4.89 7.42
C GLY A 96 5.71 6.07 8.14
N ALA A 97 6.45 6.65 9.09
CA ALA A 97 6.02 7.85 9.80
C ALA A 97 5.76 9.02 8.85
N ALA A 98 6.56 9.13 7.79
CA ALA A 98 6.45 10.14 6.73
C ALA A 98 5.68 9.66 5.48
N ALA A 99 4.91 8.58 5.59
CA ALA A 99 4.20 7.99 4.46
C ALA A 99 3.30 9.03 3.76
N PRO A 100 3.43 9.24 2.44
CA PRO A 100 2.64 10.23 1.71
C PRO A 100 1.12 10.03 1.82
N ALA A 101 0.67 8.78 1.98
CA ALA A 101 -0.73 8.44 2.20
C ALA A 101 -1.33 9.06 3.48
N HIS A 102 -0.51 9.41 4.47
CA HIS A 102 -0.99 9.86 5.78
C HIS A 102 -1.92 11.08 5.67
N ALA A 103 -1.56 12.07 4.86
CA ALA A 103 -2.36 13.29 4.68
C ALA A 103 -3.74 12.99 4.05
N MET A 104 -3.80 12.03 3.13
CA MET A 104 -5.05 11.61 2.50
C MET A 104 -5.99 10.95 3.51
N PHE A 105 -5.49 9.96 4.25
CA PHE A 105 -6.30 9.25 5.24
C PHE A 105 -6.74 10.16 6.39
N ALA A 106 -5.87 11.08 6.82
CA ALA A 106 -6.23 12.09 7.80
C ALA A 106 -7.38 12.98 7.32
N LYS A 107 -7.36 13.43 6.06
CA LYS A 107 -8.45 14.22 5.45
C LYS A 107 -9.76 13.42 5.37
N ALA A 108 -9.68 12.11 5.18
CA ALA A 108 -10.83 11.20 5.20
C ALA A 108 -11.31 10.85 6.62
N GLY A 109 -10.68 11.37 7.67
CA GLY A 109 -11.03 11.09 9.08
C GLY A 109 -10.52 9.73 9.59
N VAL A 110 -9.64 9.05 8.85
CA VAL A 110 -9.13 7.71 9.18
C VAL A 110 -7.76 7.82 9.85
N GLN A 111 -7.75 7.93 11.18
CA GLN A 111 -6.51 8.14 11.94
C GLN A 111 -5.66 6.86 12.08
N ASN A 112 -6.28 5.69 12.18
CA ASN A 112 -5.62 4.39 12.38
C ASN A 112 -5.36 3.62 11.08
N TRP A 113 -5.23 4.32 9.95
CA TRP A 113 -5.18 3.72 8.61
C TRP A 113 -4.06 2.69 8.42
N ARG A 114 -2.92 2.81 9.12
CA ARG A 114 -1.83 1.83 9.03
C ARG A 114 -2.24 0.47 9.57
N SER A 115 -2.99 0.45 10.67
CA SER A 115 -3.53 -0.78 11.26
C SER A 115 -4.56 -1.41 10.33
N LEU A 116 -5.45 -0.59 9.76
CA LEU A 116 -6.43 -1.06 8.78
C LEU A 116 -5.75 -1.65 7.54
N ALA A 117 -4.76 -0.95 7.00
CA ALA A 117 -3.98 -1.42 5.85
C ALA A 117 -3.23 -2.71 6.16
N ALA A 118 -2.72 -2.89 7.38
CA ALA A 118 -2.09 -4.13 7.79
C ALA A 118 -3.06 -5.31 7.86
N ASP A 119 -4.29 -5.09 8.36
CA ASP A 119 -5.33 -6.14 8.42
C ASP A 119 -5.79 -6.59 7.01
N ASP A 120 -5.82 -5.67 6.05
CA ASP A 120 -6.25 -5.89 4.66
C ASP A 120 -5.11 -6.29 3.70
N CYS A 121 -3.85 -6.29 4.13
CA CYS A 121 -2.72 -6.65 3.27
C CYS A 121 -2.32 -8.13 3.39
N ALA A 122 -1.60 -8.67 2.41
CA ALA A 122 -1.09 -10.04 2.47
C ALA A 122 -0.01 -10.22 3.54
N VAL A 123 0.87 -9.22 3.68
CA VAL A 123 1.97 -9.22 4.66
C VAL A 123 2.48 -7.80 4.88
N VAL A 124 2.84 -7.49 6.12
CA VAL A 124 3.63 -6.29 6.44
C VAL A 124 5.11 -6.65 6.35
N ARG A 125 5.87 -5.92 5.53
CA ARG A 125 7.32 -6.10 5.38
C ARG A 125 8.08 -4.92 5.96
N THR A 126 9.20 -5.23 6.59
CA THR A 126 10.14 -4.23 7.11
C THR A 126 11.47 -4.38 6.40
N GLU A 127 11.96 -3.28 5.84
CA GLU A 127 13.31 -3.17 5.29
C GLU A 127 14.18 -2.43 6.30
N LYS A 128 15.25 -3.10 6.74
CA LYS A 128 16.20 -2.54 7.70
C LYS A 128 16.81 -1.26 7.13
N ALA A 129 17.01 -0.28 8.02
CA ALA A 129 17.77 0.90 7.68
C ALA A 129 19.20 0.51 7.23
N THR A 130 19.70 1.19 6.22
CA THR A 130 21.11 1.12 5.79
C THR A 130 21.77 2.48 6.03
N GLU A 131 23.06 2.61 5.72
CA GLU A 131 23.75 3.90 5.79
C GLU A 131 23.08 4.99 4.91
N THR A 132 22.41 4.57 3.84
CA THR A 132 21.83 5.46 2.82
C THR A 132 20.30 5.48 2.81
N SER A 133 19.63 4.61 3.57
CA SER A 133 18.17 4.49 3.57
C SER A 133 17.61 4.34 4.98
N PRO A 134 16.56 5.11 5.35
CA PRO A 134 15.88 4.92 6.63
C PRO A 134 15.17 3.56 6.67
N LEU A 135 14.75 3.16 7.87
CA LEU A 135 13.86 2.01 8.06
C LEU A 135 12.60 2.24 7.23
N LYS A 136 12.18 1.25 6.44
CA LYS A 136 10.93 1.31 5.69
C LYS A 136 10.01 0.17 6.10
N VAL A 137 8.72 0.47 6.18
CA VAL A 137 7.69 -0.50 6.53
C VAL A 137 6.58 -0.38 5.51
N PHE A 138 6.11 -1.50 4.97
CA PHE A 138 5.10 -1.49 3.93
C PHE A 138 4.09 -2.62 4.10
N ALA A 139 2.82 -2.31 3.78
CA ALA A 139 1.78 -3.30 3.57
C ALA A 139 1.85 -3.80 2.13
N VAL A 140 1.92 -5.13 1.93
CA VAL A 140 2.01 -5.76 0.61
C VAL A 140 0.63 -6.23 0.16
N PHE A 141 0.21 -5.81 -1.02
CA PHE A 141 -1.03 -6.19 -1.68
C PHE A 141 -0.72 -6.92 -2.98
N TYR A 142 -1.56 -7.90 -3.30
CA TYR A 142 -1.45 -8.65 -4.56
C TYR A 142 -2.69 -8.38 -5.39
N LEU A 143 -2.47 -7.74 -6.54
CA LEU A 143 -3.50 -7.63 -7.55
C LEU A 143 -3.55 -8.98 -8.27
N ASP A 144 -4.61 -9.76 -8.05
CA ASP A 144 -4.82 -11.03 -8.73
C ASP A 144 -6.16 -11.01 -9.50
N PRO A 145 -6.15 -11.11 -10.84
CA PRO A 145 -7.36 -11.14 -11.64
C PRO A 145 -8.25 -12.36 -11.41
N ALA A 146 -7.76 -13.41 -10.75
CA ALA A 146 -8.45 -14.68 -10.63
C ALA A 146 -9.22 -14.91 -9.33
N GLU A 147 -9.32 -13.92 -8.40
CA GLU A 147 -10.04 -14.00 -7.09
C GLU A 147 -10.29 -15.44 -6.60
N LYS A 148 -9.42 -15.98 -5.74
CA LYS A 148 -9.68 -17.27 -5.12
C LYS A 148 -10.96 -17.28 -4.29
#